data_AF-A0A935I3A4-F1
#
_entry.id   AF-A0A935I3A4-F1
#
_cell.length_a   1.000
_cell.length_b   1.000
_cell.length_c   1.000
_cell.angle_alpha   90.00
_cell.angle_beta   90.00
_cell.angle_gamma   90.00
#
_symmetry.space_group_name_H-M   'P 1'
#
loop_
_entity.id
_entity.type
_entity.pdbx_description
1 polymer ?
#
loop_
_entity_poly.entity_id
_entity_poly.type
_entity_poly.pdbx_seq_one_letter_code
_entity_poly.pdbx_strand_id
1 'polypeptide(L)'
;MILTGETANNFFGYSVSSAGDVNGDGYSDVIAGSYGYSSFTGRAYIYYGGAVMNNSADVIMSGENAGDDFGYSVSGAGDVNGDGYKDVLIGAFGNNSLTGSSYIYFGGSSMNNVSDITFYGEFPNNFGNSVSTAGD
;
A
#
# COMPACT_ATOMS: atom_id res chain seq x y z
N MET A 1 20.11 4.99 -5.97
CA MET A 1 18.85 4.98 -6.73
C MET A 1 17.85 5.86 -6.01
N ILE A 2 16.95 6.55 -6.73
CA ILE A 2 15.90 7.40 -6.15
C ILE A 2 14.56 6.92 -6.73
N LEU A 3 13.59 6.66 -5.86
CA LEU A 3 12.19 6.45 -6.23
C LEU A 3 11.51 7.82 -6.28
N THR A 4 10.90 8.17 -7.41
CA THR A 4 10.26 9.48 -7.61
C THR A 4 8.77 9.33 -7.85
N GLY A 5 7.98 10.14 -7.15
CA GLY A 5 6.56 10.28 -7.45
C GLY A 5 6.31 10.93 -8.82
N GLU A 6 5.13 10.69 -9.37
CA GLU A 6 4.77 11.09 -10.75
C GLU A 6 4.61 12.61 -10.93
N THR A 7 4.04 13.31 -9.95
CA THR A 7 3.78 14.75 -10.02
C THR A 7 4.02 15.46 -8.68
N ALA A 8 4.26 16.77 -8.74
CA ALA A 8 4.40 17.60 -7.54
C ALA A 8 3.12 17.54 -6.67
N ASN A 9 3.30 17.64 -5.35
CA ASN A 9 2.23 17.64 -4.34
C ASN A 9 1.44 16.33 -4.18
N ASN A 10 1.87 15.21 -4.78
CA ASN A 10 1.24 13.91 -4.50
C ASN A 10 1.64 13.31 -3.13
N PHE A 11 2.60 13.94 -2.43
CA PHE A 11 3.17 13.44 -1.17
C PHE A 11 3.70 12.00 -1.29
N PHE A 12 4.37 11.69 -2.40
CA PHE A 12 5.01 10.38 -2.57
C PHE A 12 6.05 10.14 -1.48
N GLY A 13 6.03 8.94 -0.89
CA GLY A 13 6.91 8.57 0.21
C GLY A 13 6.45 9.13 1.56
N TYR A 14 5.20 9.59 1.68
CA TYR A 14 4.64 10.03 2.97
C TYR A 14 4.64 8.91 4.02
N SER A 15 4.35 7.69 3.59
CA SER A 15 4.50 6.47 4.38
C SER A 15 5.28 5.46 3.55
N VAL A 16 6.28 4.81 4.16
CA VAL A 16 7.13 3.79 3.52
C VAL A 16 7.34 2.63 4.48
N SER A 17 7.38 1.41 3.95
CA SER A 17 7.70 0.22 4.73
C SER A 17 8.34 -0.86 3.85
N SER A 18 8.96 -1.86 4.48
CA SER A 18 9.20 -3.13 3.81
C SER A 18 7.86 -3.77 3.51
N ALA A 19 7.66 -4.22 2.27
CA ALA A 19 6.51 -5.04 1.89
C ALA A 19 6.74 -6.52 2.23
N GLY A 20 7.99 -6.91 2.49
CA GLY A 20 8.38 -8.33 2.53
C GLY A 20 8.63 -8.84 1.11
N ASP A 21 8.83 -10.15 0.94
CA ASP A 21 8.97 -10.77 -0.38
C ASP A 21 7.58 -11.07 -0.95
N VAL A 22 6.98 -10.10 -1.64
CA VAL A 22 5.60 -10.20 -2.14
C VAL A 22 5.53 -10.94 -3.47
N ASN A 23 6.65 -11.08 -4.19
CA ASN A 23 6.71 -11.78 -5.47
C ASN A 23 7.39 -13.16 -5.42
N GLY A 24 7.96 -13.53 -4.27
CA GLY A 24 8.58 -14.84 -3.99
C GLY A 24 9.96 -15.01 -4.62
N ASP A 25 10.70 -13.92 -4.87
CA ASP A 25 12.02 -13.97 -5.51
C ASP A 25 13.20 -14.12 -4.52
N GLY A 26 12.90 -14.12 -3.22
CA GLY A 26 13.85 -14.25 -2.12
C GLY A 26 14.41 -12.91 -1.63
N TYR A 27 13.97 -11.78 -2.17
CA TYR A 27 14.36 -10.44 -1.74
C TYR A 27 13.16 -9.69 -1.15
N SER A 28 13.41 -8.83 -0.17
CA SER A 28 12.33 -7.98 0.36
C SER A 28 12.05 -6.81 -0.58
N ASP A 29 10.77 -6.57 -0.80
CA ASP A 29 10.20 -5.50 -1.62
C ASP A 29 9.85 -4.28 -0.76
N VAL A 30 9.54 -3.17 -1.42
CA VAL A 30 9.23 -1.89 -0.77
C VAL A 30 7.81 -1.44 -1.14
N ILE A 31 7.06 -0.97 -0.14
CA ILE A 31 5.80 -0.27 -0.35
C ILE A 31 5.94 1.21 0.00
N ALA A 32 5.42 2.09 -0.85
CA ALA A 32 5.40 3.54 -0.63
C ALA A 32 4.02 4.15 -0.93
N GLY A 33 3.54 4.97 0.00
CA GLY A 33 2.28 5.69 -0.11
C GLY A 33 2.42 7.10 -0.71
N SER A 34 1.38 7.55 -1.41
CA SER A 34 1.27 8.87 -2.04
C SER A 34 -0.18 9.36 -1.99
N TYR A 35 -0.66 9.64 -0.78
CA TYR A 35 -2.07 9.95 -0.54
C TYR A 35 -2.58 11.21 -1.25
N GLY A 36 -1.70 12.16 -1.63
CA GLY A 36 -2.10 13.37 -2.35
C GLY A 36 -2.37 13.20 -3.83
N TYR A 37 -2.15 12.01 -4.39
CA TYR A 37 -2.37 11.75 -5.81
C TYR A 37 -3.81 12.09 -6.23
N SER A 38 -3.96 12.82 -7.36
CA SER A 38 -5.24 13.13 -8.01
C SER A 38 -6.33 13.63 -7.05
N SER A 39 -6.15 14.82 -6.46
CA SER A 39 -7.11 15.40 -5.51
C SER A 39 -7.39 14.50 -4.31
N PHE A 40 -6.32 13.96 -3.71
CA PHE A 40 -6.38 13.07 -2.55
C PHE A 40 -7.12 11.75 -2.80
N THR A 41 -7.24 11.32 -4.07
CA THR A 41 -7.63 9.92 -4.36
C THR A 41 -6.60 8.95 -3.80
N GLY A 42 -5.31 9.32 -3.91
CA GLY A 42 -4.23 8.57 -3.28
C GLY A 42 -3.78 7.34 -4.06
N ARG A 43 -2.53 6.95 -3.82
CA ARG A 43 -1.86 5.78 -4.41
C ARG A 43 -0.93 5.09 -3.42
N ALA A 44 -0.69 3.81 -3.66
CA ALA A 44 0.42 3.07 -3.10
C ALA A 44 1.18 2.34 -4.22
N TYR A 45 2.48 2.21 -4.04
CA TYR A 45 3.42 1.69 -5.03
C TYR A 45 4.21 0.55 -4.41
N ILE A 46 4.29 -0.59 -5.09
CA ILE A 46 5.24 -1.66 -4.80
C ILE A 46 6.41 -1.53 -5.74
N TYR A 47 7.60 -1.66 -5.17
CA TYR A 47 8.86 -1.80 -5.90
C TYR A 47 9.47 -3.13 -5.50
N TYR A 48 9.60 -4.04 -6.45
CA TYR A 48 10.26 -5.30 -6.22
C TYR A 48 11.73 -5.07 -5.91
N GLY A 49 12.20 -5.77 -4.89
CA GLY A 49 13.60 -5.93 -4.56
C GLY A 49 14.30 -6.79 -5.60
N GLY A 50 15.49 -7.26 -5.23
CA GLY A 50 16.27 -8.13 -6.10
C GLY A 50 17.75 -7.82 -6.06
N ALA A 51 18.55 -8.70 -6.65
CA ALA A 51 19.99 -8.50 -6.84
C ALA A 51 20.30 -7.19 -7.58
N VAL A 52 19.38 -6.76 -8.46
CA VAL A 52 19.40 -5.45 -9.11
C VAL A 52 18.00 -4.83 -9.03
N MET A 53 17.75 -4.13 -7.93
CA MET A 53 16.55 -3.30 -7.78
C MET A 53 16.58 -2.10 -8.75
N ASN A 54 15.44 -1.75 -9.32
CA ASN A 54 15.27 -0.54 -10.14
C ASN A 54 14.22 0.41 -9.51
N ASN A 55 13.96 1.56 -10.14
CA ASN A 55 13.07 2.59 -9.62
C ASN A 55 11.72 2.70 -10.35
N SER A 56 11.39 1.73 -11.19
CA SER A 56 10.05 1.58 -11.74
C SER A 56 9.17 0.89 -10.72
N ALA A 57 7.95 1.39 -10.50
CA ALA A 57 6.98 0.67 -9.69
C ALA A 57 6.50 -0.56 -10.46
N ASP A 58 6.40 -1.69 -9.78
CA ASP A 58 5.95 -2.97 -10.34
C ASP A 58 4.44 -3.14 -10.17
N VAL A 59 3.89 -2.70 -9.04
CA VAL A 59 2.44 -2.66 -8.79
C VAL A 59 2.04 -1.27 -8.33
N ILE A 60 0.97 -0.74 -8.94
CA ILE A 60 0.38 0.56 -8.57
C ILE A 60 -1.08 0.33 -8.19
N MET A 61 -1.40 0.65 -6.94
CA MET A 61 -2.75 0.59 -6.37
C MET A 61 -3.26 2.02 -6.17
N SER A 62 -4.51 2.28 -6.54
CA SER A 62 -5.12 3.62 -6.45
C SER A 62 -6.39 3.56 -5.60
N GLY A 63 -6.67 4.64 -4.88
CA GLY A 63 -7.99 4.85 -4.32
C GLY A 63 -9.05 5.04 -5.42
N GLU A 64 -10.32 5.02 -5.05
CA GLU A 64 -11.42 5.04 -6.00
C GLU A 64 -11.97 6.46 -6.21
N ASN A 65 -12.05 7.25 -5.13
CA ASN A 65 -12.70 8.55 -5.10
C ASN A 65 -11.75 9.63 -4.58
N ALA A 66 -12.00 10.88 -4.98
CA ALA A 66 -11.26 12.02 -4.44
C ALA A 66 -11.50 12.15 -2.93
N GLY A 67 -10.43 12.40 -2.17
CA GLY A 67 -10.48 12.50 -0.71
C GLY A 67 -10.47 11.15 0.03
N ASP A 68 -10.21 10.04 -0.65
CA ASP A 68 -10.05 8.74 0.02
C ASP A 68 -8.79 8.69 0.90
N ASP A 69 -7.78 9.50 0.59
CA ASP A 69 -6.46 9.48 1.22
C ASP A 69 -5.81 8.08 1.17
N PHE A 70 -6.02 7.34 0.08
CA PHE A 70 -5.46 5.99 -0.09
C PHE A 70 -3.92 6.02 -0.12
N GLY A 71 -3.29 5.13 0.64
CA GLY A 71 -1.84 5.15 0.81
C GLY A 71 -1.35 6.19 1.81
N TYR A 72 -2.24 6.71 2.68
CA TYR A 72 -1.83 7.56 3.79
C TYR A 72 -0.95 6.80 4.79
N SER A 73 -1.27 5.53 5.05
CA SER A 73 -0.44 4.61 5.80
C SER A 73 -0.24 3.32 5.01
N VAL A 74 0.97 2.77 5.04
CA VAL A 74 1.31 1.50 4.38
C VAL A 74 2.17 0.62 5.29
N SER A 75 2.04 -0.70 5.17
CA SER A 75 2.87 -1.68 5.88
C SER A 75 2.90 -3.00 5.13
N GLY A 76 3.96 -3.80 5.28
CA GLY A 76 3.84 -5.25 5.07
C GLY A 76 2.85 -5.86 6.07
N ALA A 77 2.20 -6.95 5.69
CA ALA A 77 1.21 -7.69 6.48
C ALA A 77 1.75 -9.00 7.05
N GLY A 78 2.90 -9.48 6.55
CA GLY A 78 3.27 -10.89 6.68
C GLY A 78 2.57 -11.71 5.58
N ASP A 79 2.72 -13.03 5.65
CA ASP A 79 1.94 -13.96 4.80
C ASP A 79 0.66 -14.30 5.58
N VAL A 80 -0.43 -13.58 5.32
CA VAL A 80 -1.67 -13.69 6.10
C VAL A 80 -2.61 -14.76 5.56
N ASN A 81 -2.40 -15.22 4.32
CA ASN A 81 -3.21 -16.25 3.67
C ASN A 81 -2.52 -17.64 3.65
N GLY A 82 -1.23 -17.71 4.01
CA GLY A 82 -0.45 -18.94 4.10
C GLY A 82 0.02 -19.49 2.76
N ASP A 83 0.13 -18.66 1.72
CA ASP A 83 0.50 -19.08 0.36
C ASP A 83 2.01 -19.04 0.08
N GLY A 84 2.80 -18.55 1.04
CA GLY A 84 4.24 -18.43 0.95
C GLY A 84 4.75 -17.10 0.40
N TYR A 85 3.86 -16.17 0.04
CA TYR A 85 4.20 -14.81 -0.39
C TYR A 85 3.84 -13.82 0.72
N LYS A 86 4.59 -12.72 0.83
CA LYS A 86 4.24 -11.65 1.78
C LYS A 86 3.12 -10.79 1.19
N ASP A 87 2.21 -10.37 2.06
CA ASP A 87 1.07 -9.52 1.74
C ASP A 87 1.30 -8.10 2.26
N VAL A 88 0.47 -7.14 1.84
CA VAL A 88 0.60 -5.73 2.25
C VAL A 88 -0.72 -5.14 2.75
N LEU A 89 -0.62 -4.19 3.68
CA LEU A 89 -1.72 -3.35 4.15
C LEU A 89 -1.59 -1.93 3.64
N ILE A 90 -2.73 -1.35 3.26
CA ILE A 90 -2.85 0.06 2.90
C ILE A 90 -4.03 0.68 3.64
N GLY A 91 -3.80 1.83 4.26
CA GLY A 91 -4.84 2.63 4.90
C GLY A 91 -5.33 3.78 4.02
N ALA A 92 -6.64 4.05 4.08
CA ALA A 92 -7.32 5.16 3.41
C ALA A 92 -8.32 5.79 4.39
N PHE A 93 -7.84 6.66 5.27
CA PHE A 93 -8.68 7.18 6.36
C PHE A 93 -9.74 8.18 5.90
N GLY A 94 -9.54 8.78 4.72
CA GLY A 94 -10.49 9.72 4.10
C GLY A 94 -11.73 9.02 3.52
N ASN A 95 -11.61 7.73 3.21
CA ASN A 95 -12.63 6.95 2.52
C ASN A 95 -13.97 6.91 3.28
N ASN A 96 -15.06 6.82 2.49
CA ASN A 96 -16.44 6.74 2.98
C ASN A 96 -16.80 7.82 4.03
N SER A 97 -16.58 9.09 3.69
CA SER A 97 -16.90 10.24 4.56
C SER A 97 -16.22 10.17 5.94
N LEU A 98 -14.92 9.84 5.96
CA LEU A 98 -14.10 9.72 7.18
C LEU A 98 -14.47 8.57 8.12
N THR A 99 -15.24 7.57 7.68
CA THR A 99 -15.25 6.28 8.41
C THR A 99 -13.95 5.54 8.22
N GLY A 100 -13.25 5.77 7.10
CA GLY A 100 -11.97 5.19 6.78
C GLY A 100 -12.03 3.71 6.41
N SER A 101 -11.01 3.27 5.69
CA SER A 101 -10.86 1.89 5.22
C SER A 101 -9.41 1.42 5.33
N SER A 102 -9.22 0.12 5.45
CA SER A 102 -7.91 -0.54 5.31
C SER A 102 -8.04 -1.74 4.37
N TYR A 103 -7.04 -1.96 3.54
CA TYR A 103 -7.05 -2.94 2.46
C TYR A 103 -5.88 -3.90 2.65
N ILE A 104 -6.10 -5.19 2.43
CA ILE A 104 -5.05 -6.20 2.25
C ILE A 104 -4.98 -6.54 0.77
N TYR A 105 -3.76 -6.59 0.25
CA TYR A 105 -3.43 -7.11 -1.06
C TYR A 105 -2.51 -8.30 -0.86
N PHE A 106 -2.89 -9.45 -1.40
CA PHE A 106 -2.08 -10.64 -1.34
C PHE A 106 -0.90 -10.55 -2.29
N GLY A 107 0.23 -11.07 -1.83
CA GLY A 107 1.39 -11.34 -2.67
C GLY A 107 1.10 -12.45 -3.67
N GLY A 108 2.10 -12.75 -4.48
CA GLY A 108 2.07 -13.86 -5.40
C GLY A 108 3.05 -13.69 -6.55
N SER A 109 3.33 -14.79 -7.23
CA SER A 109 4.13 -14.81 -8.48
C SER A 109 3.64 -13.82 -9.55
N SER A 110 2.40 -13.36 -9.45
CA SER A 110 1.84 -12.27 -10.22
C SER A 110 0.88 -11.46 -9.35
N MET A 111 1.44 -10.77 -8.35
CA MET A 111 0.70 -9.81 -7.53
C MET A 111 -0.03 -8.81 -8.45
N ASN A 112 -1.31 -8.56 -8.17
CA ASN A 112 -2.13 -7.63 -8.92
C ASN A 112 -2.52 -6.41 -8.06
N ASN A 113 -3.28 -5.48 -8.61
CA ASN A 113 -3.66 -4.23 -7.96
C ASN A 113 -5.13 -4.20 -7.48
N VAL A 114 -5.73 -5.37 -7.26
CA VAL A 114 -7.08 -5.53 -6.71
C VAL A 114 -6.96 -5.98 -5.27
N SER A 115 -7.67 -5.31 -4.35
CA SER A 115 -7.64 -5.68 -2.93
C SER A 115 -8.36 -7.01 -2.71
N ASP A 116 -7.75 -7.89 -1.93
CA ASP A 116 -8.34 -9.18 -1.57
C ASP A 116 -9.26 -9.08 -0.35
N ILE A 117 -8.92 -8.20 0.61
CA ILE A 117 -9.74 -7.96 1.80
C ILE A 117 -9.86 -6.46 2.03
N THR A 118 -11.08 -6.00 2.31
CA THR A 118 -11.35 -4.61 2.71
C THR A 118 -12.01 -4.59 4.08
N PHE A 119 -11.43 -3.82 4.99
CA PHE A 119 -11.98 -3.49 6.29
C PHE A 119 -12.52 -2.08 6.26
N TYR A 120 -13.76 -1.91 6.73
CA TYR A 120 -14.39 -0.61 6.86
C TYR A 120 -14.40 -0.19 8.32
N GLY A 121 -14.07 1.07 8.60
CA GLY A 121 -14.24 1.64 9.92
C GLY A 121 -15.70 1.97 10.22
N GLU A 122 -15.97 2.21 11.49
CA GLU A 122 -17.27 2.68 11.99
C GLU A 122 -17.25 4.20 12.16
N PHE A 123 -18.35 4.88 11.82
CA PHE A 123 -18.44 6.33 11.94
C PHE A 123 -18.48 6.81 13.40
N PRO A 124 -17.79 7.91 13.77
CA PRO A 124 -16.67 8.58 13.10
C PRO A 124 -15.34 8.19 13.76
N ASN A 125 -14.56 7.34 13.11
CA ASN A 125 -13.23 6.97 13.55
C ASN A 125 -12.34 6.93 12.30
N ASN A 126 -11.22 7.65 12.29
CA ASN A 126 -10.29 7.73 11.15
C ASN A 126 -9.59 6.37 10.90
N PHE A 127 -10.35 5.32 10.62
CA PHE A 127 -9.85 3.96 10.45
C PHE A 127 -8.93 3.90 9.23
N GLY A 128 -7.81 3.17 9.32
CA GLY A 128 -6.77 3.22 8.30
C GLY A 128 -5.89 4.47 8.34
N ASN A 129 -6.01 5.35 9.35
CA ASN A 129 -5.04 6.43 9.55
C ASN A 129 -3.63 5.89 9.89
N SER A 130 -3.57 4.72 10.52
CA SER A 130 -2.34 3.96 10.76
C SER A 130 -2.59 2.49 10.52
N VAL A 131 -1.69 1.84 9.78
CA VAL A 131 -1.62 0.38 9.64
C VAL A 131 -0.22 -0.10 10.02
N SER A 132 -0.13 -1.27 10.64
CA SER A 132 1.13 -1.92 10.98
C SER A 132 0.88 -3.42 11.05
N THR A 133 1.89 -4.22 10.68
CA THR A 133 1.94 -5.62 11.09
C THR A 133 2.09 -5.71 12.63
N ALA A 134 1.60 -6.80 13.22
CA ALA A 134 1.75 -7.09 14.65
C ALA A 134 3.12 -7.71 15.01
N GLY A 135 3.98 -7.95 14.02
CA GLY A 135 5.25 -8.66 14.18
C GLY A 135 5.08 -10.17 14.00
N ASP A 136 6.11 -10.78 13.41
CA ASP A 136 6.21 -12.22 13.08
C ASP A 136 6.92 -12.99 14.22
#